data_AF-A0A1X2GBB0-F1
#
_entry.id   AF-A0A1X2GBB0-F1
#
_cell.length_a   1.000
_cell.length_b   1.000
_cell.length_c   1.000
_cell.angle_alpha   90.00
_cell.angle_beta   90.00
_cell.angle_gamma   90.00
#
_symmetry.space_group_name_H-M   'P 1'
#
loop_
_entity.id
_entity.type
_entity.pdbx_description
1 polymer ?
#
loop_
_entity_poly.entity_id
_entity_poly.type
_entity_poly.pdbx_seq_one_letter_code
_entity_poly.pdbx_strand_id
1 'polypeptide(L)'
;MEAWEALVAKAFDGDSDANDVVLFIEGCGQTTTDGYTVTLNEASSDRAITLTQLGFTKVDHEQKQQYVLPSATWAALVDGKRLARTQWHKRKQQQLIQTLHDALAATDGLQSSEPLDNTERVARVKAFMQQHATNVGSIPFLRGLVGFLTFQLYKPRLAQWHMDTSVLTQNGPETIVQYVLLLKTVLGFRVEASPMDAAVISMTDEPQQDTPDLVWRMNASLTDESLLQLLRQLPSAQTSHPFTLTACARSSSAMLPSSPLLRWILLVFRRCFGPWKAMLDLK
;
A
#
# COMPACT_ATOMS: atom_id res chain seq x y z
N MET A 1 -25.94 21.27 10.05
CA MET A 1 -24.54 21.07 9.61
C MET A 1 -23.90 19.89 10.32
N GLU A 2 -23.83 19.86 11.66
CA GLU A 2 -23.20 18.76 12.42
C GLU A 2 -23.71 17.36 12.06
N ALA A 3 -25.02 17.19 11.89
CA ALA A 3 -25.61 15.89 11.52
C ALA A 3 -25.09 15.37 10.16
N TRP A 4 -24.88 16.25 9.19
CA TRP A 4 -24.33 15.89 7.87
C TRP A 4 -22.85 15.54 7.97
N GLU A 5 -22.07 16.33 8.71
CA GLU A 5 -20.64 16.07 8.91
C GLU A 5 -20.41 14.73 9.60
N ALA A 6 -21.19 14.42 10.64
CA ALA A 6 -21.14 13.14 11.33
C ALA A 6 -21.52 11.96 10.41
N LEU A 7 -22.57 12.12 9.59
CA LEU A 7 -22.99 11.13 8.62
C LEU A 7 -21.89 10.86 7.58
N VAL A 8 -21.33 11.92 7.00
CA VAL A 8 -20.26 11.82 5.99
C VAL A 8 -18.99 11.22 6.60
N ALA A 9 -18.62 11.57 7.82
CA ALA A 9 -17.48 10.98 8.51
C ALA A 9 -17.64 9.47 8.70
N LYS A 10 -18.81 9.02 9.19
CA LYS A 10 -19.14 7.58 9.32
C LYS A 10 -19.06 6.86 7.97
N ALA A 11 -19.64 7.45 6.93
CA ALA A 11 -19.61 6.89 5.59
C ALA A 11 -18.16 6.69 5.09
N PHE A 12 -17.27 7.66 5.34
CA PHE A 12 -15.85 7.51 4.98
C PHE A 12 -15.12 6.47 5.84
N ASP A 13 -15.52 6.26 7.09
CA ASP A 13 -14.98 5.21 7.95
C ASP A 13 -15.54 3.81 7.64
N GLY A 14 -16.36 3.68 6.59
CA GLY A 14 -16.85 2.39 6.08
C GLY A 14 -18.19 1.94 6.68
N ASP A 15 -18.90 2.81 7.40
CA ASP A 15 -20.27 2.55 7.83
C ASP A 15 -21.19 2.43 6.61
N SER A 16 -21.73 1.23 6.36
CA SER A 16 -22.56 0.93 5.20
C SER A 16 -23.85 1.75 5.18
N ASP A 17 -24.48 1.91 6.34
CA ASP A 17 -25.78 2.58 6.44
C ASP A 17 -25.61 4.09 6.20
N ALA A 18 -24.56 4.68 6.76
CA ALA A 18 -24.22 6.08 6.51
C ALA A 18 -23.86 6.32 5.04
N ASN A 19 -23.09 5.42 4.44
CA ASN A 19 -22.72 5.50 3.03
C ASN A 19 -23.94 5.39 2.10
N ASP A 20 -24.87 4.48 2.40
CA ASP A 20 -26.11 4.31 1.65
C ASP A 20 -26.98 5.56 1.69
N VAL A 21 -27.07 6.23 2.84
CA VAL A 21 -27.79 7.50 2.96
C VAL A 21 -27.14 8.61 2.12
N VAL A 22 -25.81 8.75 2.20
CA VAL A 22 -25.08 9.76 1.39
C VAL A 22 -25.27 9.50 -0.11
N LEU A 23 -25.11 8.26 -0.54
CA LEU A 23 -25.30 7.86 -1.94
C LEU A 23 -26.75 8.04 -2.40
N PHE A 24 -27.73 7.78 -1.53
CA PHE A 24 -29.13 8.03 -1.84
C PHE A 24 -29.40 9.53 -2.07
N ILE A 25 -28.91 10.40 -1.18
CA ILE A 25 -29.11 11.86 -1.30
C ILE A 25 -28.46 12.39 -2.58
N GLU A 26 -27.26 11.92 -2.92
CA GLU A 26 -26.53 12.34 -4.12
C GLU A 26 -27.06 11.71 -5.42
N GLY A 27 -27.51 10.46 -5.37
CA GLY A 27 -27.95 9.71 -6.53
C GLY A 27 -29.41 9.94 -6.90
N CYS A 28 -30.28 10.24 -5.93
CA CYS A 28 -31.70 10.47 -6.15
C CYS A 28 -32.09 11.96 -6.09
N GLY A 29 -31.15 12.85 -5.79
CA GLY A 29 -31.40 14.28 -5.73
C GLY A 29 -31.22 14.99 -7.07
N GLN A 30 -31.95 16.09 -7.26
CA GLN A 30 -31.90 16.93 -8.44
C GLN A 30 -31.89 18.40 -8.04
N THR A 31 -31.08 19.20 -8.74
CA THR A 31 -31.09 20.66 -8.55
C THR A 31 -32.26 21.25 -9.34
N THR A 32 -33.14 21.98 -8.66
CA THR A 32 -34.30 22.69 -9.22
C THR A 32 -34.17 24.20 -8.95
N THR A 33 -35.13 24.99 -9.43
CA THR A 33 -35.19 26.43 -9.15
C THR A 33 -35.33 26.75 -7.67
N ASP A 34 -35.97 25.87 -6.91
CA ASP A 34 -36.33 26.08 -5.51
C ASP A 34 -35.30 25.51 -4.53
N GLY A 35 -34.33 24.72 -5.04
CA GLY A 35 -33.35 24.07 -4.19
C GLY A 35 -32.82 22.75 -4.75
N TYR A 36 -32.21 21.97 -3.86
CA TYR A 36 -31.90 20.57 -4.10
C TYR A 36 -33.06 19.69 -3.62
N THR A 37 -33.61 18.90 -4.53
CA THR A 37 -34.84 18.12 -4.32
C THR A 37 -34.54 16.63 -4.31
N VAL A 38 -35.05 15.91 -3.32
CA VAL A 38 -35.02 14.44 -3.24
C VAL A 38 -36.45 13.92 -3.22
N THR A 39 -36.73 12.88 -4.01
CA THR A 39 -38.06 12.25 -4.07
C THR A 39 -38.04 10.88 -3.40
N LEU A 40 -38.98 10.62 -2.50
CA LEU A 40 -39.19 9.31 -1.88
C LEU A 40 -40.45 8.63 -2.44
N ASN A 41 -40.32 7.35 -2.77
CA ASN A 41 -41.47 6.47 -2.96
C ASN A 41 -41.98 6.05 -1.57
N GLU A 42 -43.30 6.06 -1.36
CA GLU A 42 -44.04 6.25 -0.10
C GLU A 42 -43.79 5.28 1.09
N ALA A 43 -42.72 4.48 1.13
CA ALA A 43 -42.53 3.41 2.10
C ALA A 43 -41.28 3.50 3.01
N SER A 44 -40.50 4.59 3.01
CA SER A 44 -39.28 4.68 3.84
C SER A 44 -39.37 5.75 4.94
N SER A 45 -39.93 5.37 6.10
CA SER A 45 -40.00 6.23 7.29
C SER A 45 -38.64 6.76 7.73
N ASP A 46 -37.62 5.90 7.65
CA ASP A 46 -36.30 6.19 8.21
C ASP A 46 -35.53 7.20 7.36
N ARG A 47 -35.69 7.14 6.03
CA ARG A 47 -35.13 8.13 5.11
C ARG A 47 -35.83 9.48 5.24
N ALA A 48 -37.15 9.49 5.44
CA ALA A 48 -37.89 10.72 5.69
C ALA A 48 -37.42 11.43 6.98
N ILE A 49 -37.22 10.67 8.06
CA ILE A 49 -36.67 11.19 9.32
C ILE A 49 -35.27 11.77 9.09
N THR A 50 -34.41 11.03 8.38
CA THR A 50 -33.03 11.46 8.11
C THR A 50 -32.98 12.73 7.25
N LEU A 51 -33.77 12.82 6.18
CA LEU A 51 -33.86 14.02 5.35
C LEU A 51 -34.32 15.24 6.18
N THR A 52 -35.31 15.04 7.06
CA THR A 52 -35.79 16.10 7.95
C THR A 52 -34.71 16.56 8.93
N GLN A 53 -33.94 15.63 9.51
CA GLN A 53 -32.80 15.94 10.40
C GLN A 53 -31.67 16.69 9.67
N LEU A 54 -31.51 16.44 8.37
CA LEU A 54 -30.55 17.14 7.52
C LEU A 54 -31.06 18.52 7.04
N GLY A 55 -32.29 18.90 7.43
CA GLY A 55 -32.87 20.22 7.15
C GLY A 55 -33.68 20.28 5.85
N PHE A 56 -33.99 19.14 5.23
CA PHE A 56 -34.93 19.11 4.12
C PHE A 56 -36.35 19.36 4.61
N THR A 57 -37.08 20.21 3.90
CA THR A 57 -38.50 20.46 4.15
C THR A 57 -39.34 19.61 3.22
N LYS A 58 -40.32 18.89 3.78
CA LYS A 58 -41.29 18.12 2.99
C LYS A 58 -42.20 19.08 2.22
N VAL A 59 -42.37 18.82 0.92
CA VAL A 59 -43.31 19.49 0.03
C VAL A 59 -44.30 18.43 -0.44
N ASP A 60 -45.57 18.61 -0.11
CA ASP A 60 -46.61 17.67 -0.51
C ASP A 60 -46.98 17.90 -1.98
N HIS A 61 -46.62 16.94 -2.83
CA HIS A 61 -47.08 16.85 -4.21
C HIS A 61 -47.96 15.61 -4.36
N GLU A 62 -49.06 15.73 -5.10
CA GLU A 62 -50.26 14.86 -5.08
C GLU A 62 -50.05 13.33 -5.17
N GLN A 63 -48.84 12.81 -5.43
CA GLN A 63 -48.53 11.37 -5.49
C GLN A 63 -47.11 10.98 -5.04
N LYS A 64 -46.26 11.91 -4.58
CA LYS A 64 -44.87 11.62 -4.16
C LYS A 64 -44.44 12.52 -3.01
N GLN A 65 -43.75 11.95 -2.03
CA GLN A 65 -43.14 12.75 -0.97
C GLN A 65 -41.86 13.39 -1.50
N GLN A 66 -41.91 14.70 -1.72
CA GLN A 66 -40.78 15.48 -2.17
C GLN A 66 -40.15 16.21 -0.98
N TYR A 67 -38.83 16.23 -0.93
CA TYR A 67 -38.06 16.89 0.11
C TYR A 67 -37.14 17.91 -0.55
N VAL A 68 -37.24 19.17 -0.14
CA VAL A 68 -36.49 20.27 -0.74
C VAL A 68 -35.53 20.87 0.28
N LEU A 69 -34.30 21.14 -0.14
CA LEU A 69 -33.28 21.84 0.63
C LEU A 69 -32.87 23.10 -0.13
N PRO A 70 -32.82 24.30 0.50
CA PRO A 70 -32.41 25.52 -0.19
C PRO A 70 -31.03 25.39 -0.84
N SER A 71 -30.85 25.97 -2.04
CA SER A 71 -29.60 25.83 -2.82
C SER A 71 -28.35 26.29 -2.04
N ALA A 72 -28.46 27.36 -1.26
CA ALA A 72 -27.37 27.85 -0.42
C ALA A 72 -26.98 26.82 0.67
N THR A 73 -27.96 26.15 1.26
CA THR A 73 -27.73 25.10 2.26
C THR A 73 -27.11 23.86 1.61
N TRP A 74 -27.60 23.45 0.44
CA TRP A 74 -27.01 22.32 -0.30
C TRP A 74 -25.55 22.58 -0.67
N ALA A 75 -25.22 23.77 -1.17
CA ALA A 75 -23.84 24.15 -1.46
C ALA A 75 -22.95 24.04 -0.21
N ALA A 76 -23.42 24.52 0.95
CA ALA A 76 -22.70 24.37 2.21
C ALA A 76 -22.49 22.90 2.62
N LEU A 77 -23.46 22.00 2.38
CA LEU A 77 -23.30 20.57 2.64
C LEU A 77 -22.25 19.93 1.70
N VAL A 78 -22.24 20.30 0.42
CA VAL A 78 -21.25 19.82 -0.56
C VAL A 78 -19.84 20.26 -0.17
N ASP A 79 -19.66 21.53 0.20
CA ASP A 79 -18.38 22.05 0.67
C ASP A 79 -17.93 21.39 1.98
N GLY A 80 -18.85 21.22 2.93
CA GLY A 80 -18.61 20.48 4.17
C GLY A 80 -18.15 19.05 3.91
N LYS A 81 -18.80 18.33 2.97
CA LYS A 81 -18.39 16.98 2.56
C LYS A 81 -16.97 16.98 1.97
N ARG A 82 -16.63 17.94 1.11
CA ARG A 82 -15.30 18.05 0.51
C ARG A 82 -14.22 18.29 1.57
N LEU A 83 -14.49 19.17 2.53
CA LEU A 83 -13.59 19.43 3.65
C LEU A 83 -13.42 18.19 4.52
N ALA A 84 -14.52 17.54 4.91
CA ALA A 84 -14.50 16.32 5.71
C ALA A 84 -13.72 15.20 5.00
N ARG A 85 -13.89 15.04 3.68
CA ARG A 85 -13.12 14.07 2.89
C ARG A 85 -11.63 14.36 2.94
N THR A 86 -11.25 15.62 2.77
CA THR A 86 -9.85 16.05 2.81
C THR A 86 -9.21 15.76 4.17
N GLN A 87 -9.92 16.11 5.26
CA GLN A 87 -9.48 15.82 6.63
C GLN A 87 -9.42 14.32 6.92
N TRP A 88 -10.38 13.55 6.40
CA TRP A 88 -10.39 12.09 6.51
C TRP A 88 -9.17 11.47 5.82
N HIS A 89 -8.86 11.86 4.58
CA HIS A 89 -7.66 11.38 3.87
C HIS A 89 -6.37 11.73 4.62
N LYS A 90 -6.26 12.96 5.16
CA LYS A 90 -5.11 13.37 5.98
C LYS A 90 -4.95 12.47 7.21
N ARG A 91 -6.03 12.28 7.99
CA ARG A 91 -6.02 11.40 9.18
C ARG A 91 -5.71 9.96 8.82
N LYS A 92 -6.27 9.45 7.72
CA LYS A 92 -6.05 8.07 7.28
C LYS A 92 -4.61 7.84 6.87
N GLN A 93 -4.01 8.78 6.14
CA GLN A 93 -2.60 8.70 5.77
C GLN A 93 -1.69 8.74 7.00
N GLN A 94 -1.98 9.61 7.98
CA GLN A 94 -1.27 9.64 9.26
C GLN A 94 -1.39 8.30 10.01
N GLN A 95 -2.58 7.70 10.05
CA GLN A 95 -2.78 6.39 10.67
C GLN A 95 -1.96 5.28 10.00
N LEU A 96 -1.91 5.27 8.66
CA LEU A 96 -1.14 4.27 7.90
C LEU A 96 0.37 4.45 8.11
N ILE A 97 0.84 5.70 8.14
CA ILE A 97 2.23 6.04 8.48
C ILE A 97 2.58 5.57 9.89
N GLN A 98 1.72 5.83 10.88
CA GLN A 98 1.91 5.36 12.25
C GLN A 98 1.94 3.83 12.30
N THR A 99 1.04 3.15 11.59
CA THR A 99 1.01 1.68 11.51
C THR A 99 2.32 1.13 10.95
N LEU A 100 2.86 1.77 9.90
CA LEU A 100 4.16 1.40 9.32
C LEU A 100 5.29 1.58 10.33
N HIS A 101 5.30 2.70 11.06
CA HIS A 101 6.26 2.95 12.13
C HIS A 101 6.19 1.86 13.21
N ASP A 102 4.99 1.56 13.70
CA ASP A 102 4.78 0.55 14.74
C ASP A 102 5.20 -0.85 14.26
N ALA A 103 4.90 -1.19 13.00
CA ALA A 103 5.33 -2.45 12.39
C ALA A 103 6.86 -2.54 12.27
N LEU A 104 7.54 -1.45 11.91
CA LEU A 104 8.99 -1.39 11.86
C LEU A 104 9.60 -1.57 13.25
N ALA A 105 9.11 -0.85 14.26
CA ALA A 105 9.60 -0.94 15.63
C ALA A 105 9.36 -2.33 16.24
N ALA A 106 8.16 -2.90 16.06
CA ALA A 106 7.82 -4.22 16.58
C ALA A 106 8.72 -5.33 15.99
N THR A 107 9.20 -5.16 14.76
CA THR A 107 10.05 -6.15 14.09
C THR A 107 11.54 -5.99 14.36
N ASP A 108 12.00 -4.87 14.94
CA ASP A 108 13.40 -4.71 15.33
C ASP A 108 13.80 -5.71 16.43
N GLY A 109 12.88 -6.03 17.34
CA GLY A 109 13.09 -7.07 18.37
C GLY A 109 12.98 -8.51 17.84
N LEU A 110 12.43 -8.71 16.63
CA LEU A 110 12.17 -10.02 16.03
C LEU A 110 13.28 -10.49 15.09
N GLN A 111 14.38 -9.75 14.95
CA GLN A 111 15.59 -10.29 14.32
C GLN A 111 16.17 -11.36 15.25
N SER A 112 15.58 -12.56 15.23
CA SER A 112 16.06 -13.73 15.97
C SER A 112 17.57 -13.91 15.73
N SER A 113 18.27 -14.29 16.80
CA SER A 113 19.70 -14.60 16.76
C SER A 113 20.04 -15.73 15.78
N GLU A 114 19.06 -16.57 15.43
CA GLU A 114 19.22 -17.64 14.46
C GLU A 114 18.68 -17.24 13.07
N PRO A 115 19.52 -17.28 12.03
CA PRO A 115 19.09 -17.00 10.67
C PRO A 115 18.11 -18.07 10.18
N LEU A 116 16.98 -17.65 9.60
CA LEU A 116 16.04 -18.54 8.93
C LEU A 116 16.76 -19.42 7.90
N ASP A 117 16.46 -20.73 7.94
CA ASP A 117 16.88 -21.63 6.88
C ASP A 117 16.30 -21.17 5.53
N ASN A 118 17.06 -21.44 4.48
CA ASN A 118 16.67 -21.02 3.14
C ASN A 118 15.39 -21.71 2.65
N THR A 119 15.15 -22.96 3.05
CA THR A 119 13.92 -23.70 2.71
C THR A 119 12.70 -23.03 3.32
N GLU A 120 12.79 -22.67 4.60
CA GLU A 120 11.72 -21.97 5.32
C GLU A 120 11.47 -20.58 4.73
N ARG A 121 12.56 -19.85 4.39
CA ARG A 121 12.46 -18.55 3.73
C ARG A 121 11.66 -18.64 2.42
N VAL A 122 11.99 -19.61 1.55
CA VAL A 122 11.29 -19.82 0.28
C VAL A 122 9.82 -20.19 0.52
N ALA A 123 9.53 -21.04 1.50
CA ALA A 123 8.15 -21.40 1.86
C ALA A 123 7.32 -20.19 2.32
N ARG A 124 7.89 -19.32 3.17
CA ARG A 124 7.23 -18.10 3.63
C ARG A 124 7.00 -17.09 2.50
N VAL A 125 7.97 -16.93 1.59
CA VAL A 125 7.77 -16.11 0.37
C VAL A 125 6.65 -16.68 -0.47
N LYS A 126 6.60 -18.00 -0.69
CA LYS A 126 5.54 -18.64 -1.46
C LYS A 126 4.16 -18.41 -0.84
N ALA A 127 4.01 -18.57 0.47
CA ALA A 127 2.76 -18.29 1.18
C ALA A 127 2.34 -16.82 1.04
N PHE A 128 3.28 -15.88 1.20
CA PHE A 128 3.03 -14.46 0.97
C PHE A 128 2.54 -14.19 -0.45
N MET A 129 3.16 -14.82 -1.46
CA MET A 129 2.74 -14.65 -2.86
C MET A 129 1.34 -15.21 -3.14
N GLN A 130 0.96 -16.33 -2.52
CA GLN A 130 -0.39 -16.88 -2.66
C GLN A 130 -1.46 -15.90 -2.18
N GLN A 131 -1.15 -15.11 -1.15
CA GLN A 131 -2.07 -14.12 -0.60
C GLN A 131 -2.08 -12.80 -1.39
N HIS A 132 -0.92 -12.36 -1.91
CA HIS A 132 -0.74 -11.00 -2.41
C HIS A 132 -0.57 -10.85 -3.92
N ALA A 133 -0.35 -11.94 -4.67
CA ALA A 133 -0.05 -11.86 -6.10
C ALA A 133 -1.17 -11.22 -6.94
N THR A 134 -2.43 -11.39 -6.53
CA THR A 134 -3.61 -10.85 -7.22
C THR A 134 -4.06 -9.49 -6.70
N ASN A 135 -3.46 -9.01 -5.60
CA ASN A 135 -3.80 -7.70 -5.05
C ASN A 135 -3.16 -6.60 -5.92
N VAL A 136 -4.01 -5.79 -6.56
CA VAL A 136 -3.59 -4.69 -7.45
C VAL A 136 -2.69 -3.70 -6.72
N GLY A 137 -2.97 -3.36 -5.47
CA GLY A 137 -2.12 -2.44 -4.72
C GLY A 137 -0.80 -3.08 -4.28
N SER A 138 -0.65 -4.41 -4.29
CA SER A 138 0.64 -5.07 -3.99
C SER A 138 1.60 -5.04 -5.18
N ILE A 139 1.12 -4.72 -6.39
CA ILE A 139 1.92 -4.78 -7.62
C ILE A 139 3.18 -3.89 -7.56
N PRO A 140 3.11 -2.61 -7.13
CA PRO A 140 4.30 -1.77 -7.03
C PRO A 140 5.36 -2.34 -6.09
N PHE A 141 4.94 -2.82 -4.91
CA PHE A 141 5.81 -3.47 -3.94
C PHE A 141 6.50 -4.71 -4.52
N LEU A 142 5.71 -5.62 -5.10
CA LEU A 142 6.22 -6.87 -5.67
C LEU A 142 7.19 -6.63 -6.82
N ARG A 143 6.89 -5.68 -7.72
CA ARG A 143 7.77 -5.32 -8.83
C ARG A 143 9.08 -4.69 -8.35
N GLY A 144 9.00 -3.83 -7.34
CA GLY A 144 10.18 -3.24 -6.69
C GLY A 144 11.06 -4.31 -6.05
N LEU A 145 10.45 -5.25 -5.32
CA LEU A 145 11.16 -6.37 -4.70
C LEU A 145 11.84 -7.25 -5.74
N VAL A 146 11.13 -7.65 -6.81
CA VAL A 146 11.71 -8.45 -7.90
C VAL A 146 12.87 -7.72 -8.57
N GLY A 147 12.68 -6.44 -8.90
CA GLY A 147 13.73 -5.60 -9.47
C GLY A 147 14.96 -5.52 -8.56
N PHE A 148 14.74 -5.34 -7.26
CA PHE A 148 15.81 -5.21 -6.27
C PHE A 148 16.60 -6.51 -6.08
N LEU A 149 15.92 -7.65 -5.92
CA LEU A 149 16.57 -8.96 -5.83
C LEU A 149 17.33 -9.30 -7.11
N THR A 150 16.75 -9.00 -8.27
CA THR A 150 17.40 -9.18 -9.58
C THR A 150 18.63 -8.32 -9.72
N PHE A 151 18.55 -7.05 -9.29
CA PHE A 151 19.67 -6.12 -9.34
C PHE A 151 20.83 -6.56 -8.44
N GLN A 152 20.53 -7.12 -7.26
CA GLN A 152 21.52 -7.63 -6.31
C GLN A 152 22.27 -8.87 -6.82
N LEU A 153 21.66 -9.68 -7.69
CA LEU A 153 22.27 -10.92 -8.19
C LEU A 153 23.68 -10.64 -8.72
N TYR A 154 24.62 -11.46 -8.25
CA TYR A 154 26.03 -11.41 -8.65
C TYR A 154 26.77 -10.13 -8.23
N LYS A 155 26.13 -9.16 -7.58
CA LYS A 155 26.81 -7.94 -7.13
C LYS A 155 27.66 -8.26 -5.90
N PRO A 156 28.94 -7.79 -5.87
CA PRO A 156 29.83 -8.02 -4.73
C PRO A 156 29.51 -7.09 -3.55
N ARG A 157 28.76 -6.01 -3.81
CA ARG A 157 28.33 -5.02 -2.83
C ARG A 157 26.83 -5.11 -2.61
N LEU A 158 26.37 -4.73 -1.42
CA LEU A 158 24.95 -4.72 -1.09
C LEU A 158 24.26 -3.55 -1.78
N ALA A 159 23.11 -3.82 -2.35
CA ALA A 159 22.25 -2.82 -2.93
C ALA A 159 21.37 -2.16 -1.86
N GLN A 160 20.98 -0.93 -2.15
CA GLN A 160 19.95 -0.16 -1.47
C GLN A 160 18.75 0.00 -2.39
N TRP A 161 17.57 -0.07 -1.78
CA TRP A 161 16.30 0.20 -2.43
C TRP A 161 15.66 1.40 -1.75
N HIS A 162 15.56 2.49 -2.52
CA HIS A 162 14.74 3.65 -2.16
C HIS A 162 13.30 3.33 -2.54
N MET A 163 12.44 3.27 -1.54
CA MET A 163 11.04 2.96 -1.71
C MET A 163 10.19 4.04 -1.03
N ASP A 164 9.35 4.67 -1.82
CA ASP A 164 8.31 5.57 -1.31
C ASP A 164 7.44 4.82 -0.30
N THR A 165 7.21 5.44 0.86
CA THR A 165 6.29 4.93 1.89
C THR A 165 4.90 4.60 1.33
N SER A 166 4.44 5.32 0.31
CA SER A 166 3.16 5.07 -0.36
C SER A 166 3.04 3.65 -0.91
N VAL A 167 4.14 3.03 -1.33
CA VAL A 167 4.18 1.65 -1.83
C VAL A 167 3.77 0.64 -0.75
N LEU A 168 4.12 0.93 0.50
CA LEU A 168 3.74 0.08 1.63
C LEU A 168 2.33 0.38 2.14
N THR A 169 1.90 1.64 2.11
CA THR A 169 0.65 2.06 2.75
C THR A 169 -0.61 1.87 1.90
N GLN A 170 -0.48 1.60 0.59
CA GLN A 170 -1.61 1.49 -0.35
C GLN A 170 -2.65 0.41 0.00
N ASN A 171 -2.27 -0.67 0.68
CA ASN A 171 -3.14 -1.84 0.91
C ASN A 171 -3.68 -1.95 2.33
N GLY A 172 -3.62 -0.86 3.10
CA GLY A 172 -4.14 -0.82 4.46
C GLY A 172 -3.20 -1.43 5.53
N PRO A 173 -3.63 -1.36 6.80
CA PRO A 173 -2.77 -1.61 7.96
C PRO A 173 -2.26 -3.04 8.06
N GLU A 174 -3.10 -4.04 7.79
CA GLU A 174 -2.72 -5.45 7.88
C GLU A 174 -1.64 -5.81 6.85
N THR A 175 -1.78 -5.28 5.64
CA THR A 175 -0.85 -5.52 4.55
C THR A 175 0.50 -4.85 4.81
N ILE A 176 0.51 -3.63 5.38
CA ILE A 176 1.75 -2.95 5.82
C ILE A 176 2.57 -3.88 6.73
N VAL A 177 1.93 -4.46 7.75
CA VAL A 177 2.60 -5.35 8.70
C VAL A 177 3.20 -6.56 7.99
N GLN A 178 2.46 -7.17 7.07
CA GLN A 178 2.93 -8.34 6.32
C GLN A 178 4.10 -8.01 5.39
N TYR A 179 4.10 -6.84 4.76
CA TYR A 179 5.23 -6.38 3.95
C TYR A 179 6.48 -6.17 4.81
N VAL A 180 6.34 -5.49 5.94
CA VAL A 180 7.46 -5.24 6.87
C VAL A 180 8.01 -6.56 7.41
N LEU A 181 7.13 -7.50 7.80
CA LEU A 181 7.53 -8.84 8.23
C LEU A 181 8.29 -9.58 7.13
N LEU A 182 7.80 -9.55 5.89
CA LEU A 182 8.49 -10.17 4.76
C LEU A 182 9.91 -9.59 4.59
N LEU A 183 10.02 -8.25 4.54
CA LEU A 183 11.31 -7.59 4.33
C LEU A 183 12.28 -7.84 5.49
N LYS A 184 11.86 -7.58 6.74
CA LYS A 184 12.77 -7.62 7.90
C LYS A 184 12.99 -9.03 8.42
N THR A 185 11.94 -9.83 8.58
CA THR A 185 12.07 -11.15 9.23
C THR A 185 12.42 -12.23 8.23
N VAL A 186 11.76 -12.29 7.06
CA VAL A 186 11.97 -13.37 6.09
C VAL A 186 13.23 -13.12 5.25
N LEU A 187 13.36 -11.92 4.69
CA LEU A 187 14.47 -11.56 3.81
C LEU A 187 15.68 -10.99 4.59
N GLY A 188 15.48 -10.52 5.82
CA GLY A 188 16.55 -9.97 6.66
C GLY A 188 17.01 -8.58 6.24
N PHE A 189 16.17 -7.82 5.52
CA PHE A 189 16.50 -6.47 5.10
C PHE A 189 16.59 -5.54 6.31
N ARG A 190 17.40 -4.50 6.18
CA ARG A 190 17.57 -3.48 7.22
C ARG A 190 17.13 -2.13 6.68
N VAL A 191 16.45 -1.34 7.50
CA VAL A 191 16.17 0.06 7.19
C VAL A 191 17.37 0.88 7.64
N GLU A 192 17.95 1.69 6.75
CA GLU A 192 19.14 2.50 7.06
C GLU A 192 18.80 3.93 7.47
N ALA A 193 17.85 4.53 6.77
CA ALA A 193 17.35 5.86 7.03
C ALA A 193 15.83 5.74 7.08
N SER A 194 15.28 6.02 8.26
CA SER A 194 13.85 6.27 8.40
C SER A 194 13.69 7.79 8.41
N PRO A 195 13.12 8.41 7.35
CA PRO A 195 12.84 9.84 7.38
C PRO A 195 11.83 10.22 8.47
N MET A 196 11.18 9.23 9.10
CA MET A 196 10.17 9.46 10.12
C MET A 196 10.71 10.11 11.40
N ASP A 197 12.01 9.95 11.71
CA ASP A 197 12.63 10.67 12.83
C ASP A 197 12.68 12.19 12.59
N ALA A 198 12.59 12.63 11.33
CA ALA A 198 12.56 14.04 10.94
C ALA A 198 11.14 14.55 10.57
N ALA A 199 10.29 13.69 10.00
CA ALA A 199 8.97 14.09 9.48
C ALA A 199 7.91 14.35 10.56
N VAL A 200 8.04 13.76 11.75
CA VAL A 200 7.10 14.02 12.88
C VAL A 200 7.18 15.48 13.35
N ILE A 201 8.27 16.20 13.03
CA ILE A 201 8.53 17.57 13.51
C ILE A 201 7.95 18.64 12.56
N SER A 202 7.59 18.30 11.32
CA SER A 202 7.19 19.30 10.30
C SER A 202 5.78 19.05 9.75
N MET A 203 4.76 19.10 10.61
CA MET A 203 3.35 19.20 10.21
C MET A 203 2.88 20.65 10.08
N THR A 204 3.73 21.54 9.56
CA THR A 204 3.31 22.89 9.15
C THR A 204 2.51 22.81 7.85
N ASP A 205 1.43 23.59 7.73
CA ASP A 205 0.41 23.59 6.66
C ASP A 205 0.91 23.82 5.20
N GLU A 206 2.21 23.82 4.97
CA GLU A 206 2.81 23.88 3.64
C GLU A 206 2.79 22.48 3.00
N PRO A 207 2.25 22.33 1.78
CA PRO A 207 2.21 21.06 1.07
C PRO A 207 3.60 20.72 0.52
N GLN A 208 4.50 20.28 1.39
CA GLN A 208 5.76 19.69 0.94
C GLN A 208 5.47 18.25 0.47
N GLN A 209 5.47 18.11 -0.85
CA GLN A 209 4.88 17.01 -1.61
C GLN A 209 5.76 15.75 -1.68
N ASP A 210 6.92 15.76 -1.02
CA ASP A 210 7.83 14.62 -1.01
C ASP A 210 7.44 13.66 0.10
N THR A 211 6.77 12.57 -0.30
CA THR A 211 6.56 11.43 0.59
C THR A 211 7.91 10.93 1.08
N PRO A 212 8.06 10.63 2.39
CA PRO A 212 9.33 10.16 2.91
C PRO A 212 9.72 8.84 2.23
N ASP A 213 10.95 8.78 1.72
CA ASP A 213 11.55 7.58 1.13
C ASP A 213 12.18 6.69 2.20
N LEU A 214 11.77 5.42 2.25
CA LEU A 214 12.45 4.41 3.06
C LEU A 214 13.64 3.83 2.29
N VAL A 215 14.80 3.77 2.94
CA VAL A 215 16.00 3.15 2.36
C VAL A 215 16.23 1.77 2.95
N TRP A 216 15.99 0.75 2.13
CA TRP A 216 16.15 -0.65 2.48
C TRP A 216 17.48 -1.21 1.99
N ARG A 217 18.28 -1.76 2.90
CA ARG A 217 19.52 -2.48 2.60
C ARG A 217 19.26 -3.99 2.54
N MET A 218 19.84 -4.61 1.52
CA MET A 218 19.86 -6.07 1.38
C MET A 218 20.59 -6.75 2.55
N ASN A 219 20.14 -7.96 2.90
CA ASN A 219 20.83 -8.84 3.82
C ASN A 219 22.14 -9.40 3.23
N ALA A 220 23.26 -9.22 3.95
CA ALA A 220 24.56 -9.71 3.52
C ALA A 220 24.71 -11.24 3.47
N SER A 221 23.86 -11.98 4.19
CA SER A 221 23.89 -13.44 4.24
C SER A 221 23.09 -14.13 3.13
N LEU A 222 22.24 -13.40 2.39
CA LEU A 222 21.54 -13.96 1.24
C LEU A 222 22.55 -14.26 0.13
N THR A 223 22.67 -15.54 -0.24
CA THR A 223 23.53 -16.00 -1.34
C THR A 223 22.85 -15.81 -2.70
N ASP A 224 23.62 -15.85 -3.80
CA ASP A 224 23.02 -15.77 -5.14
C ASP A 224 22.09 -16.95 -5.44
N GLU A 225 22.39 -18.13 -4.89
CA GLU A 225 21.52 -19.29 -4.98
C GLU A 225 20.18 -19.06 -4.27
N SER A 226 20.22 -18.54 -3.04
CA SER A 226 19.02 -18.13 -2.30
C SER A 226 18.21 -17.11 -3.10
N LEU A 227 18.85 -16.07 -3.63
CA LEU A 227 18.18 -15.05 -4.44
C LEU A 227 17.49 -15.65 -5.66
N LEU A 228 18.15 -16.57 -6.38
CA LEU A 228 17.55 -17.25 -7.54
C LEU A 228 16.35 -18.11 -7.14
N GLN A 229 16.41 -18.82 -6.00
CA GLN A 229 15.28 -19.61 -5.52
C GLN A 229 14.09 -18.73 -5.11
N LEU A 230 14.35 -17.59 -4.44
CA LEU A 230 13.31 -16.62 -4.08
C LEU A 230 12.68 -16.00 -5.33
N LEU A 231 13.49 -15.59 -6.31
CA LEU A 231 13.01 -15.01 -7.57
C LEU A 231 12.10 -15.97 -8.36
N ARG A 232 12.30 -17.29 -8.26
CA ARG A 232 11.40 -18.29 -8.87
C ARG A 232 10.00 -18.33 -8.25
N GLN A 233 9.83 -17.84 -7.02
CA GLN A 233 8.52 -17.76 -6.36
C GLN A 233 7.80 -16.43 -6.65
N LEU A 234 8.54 -15.42 -7.13
CA LEU A 234 8.04 -14.07 -7.38
C LEU A 234 7.56 -13.91 -8.83
N PRO A 235 6.68 -12.95 -9.13
CA PRO A 235 6.23 -12.69 -10.49
C PRO A 235 7.40 -12.23 -11.38
N SER A 236 7.42 -12.66 -12.63
CA SER A 236 8.50 -12.37 -13.59
C SER A 236 8.59 -10.90 -14.04
N ALA A 237 7.71 -10.02 -13.54
CA ALA A 237 7.63 -8.63 -13.97
C ALA A 237 8.73 -7.78 -13.30
N GLN A 238 9.53 -7.11 -14.11
CA GLN A 238 10.56 -6.17 -13.66
C GLN A 238 10.12 -4.73 -13.85
N THR A 239 10.72 -3.84 -13.06
CA THR A 239 10.55 -2.37 -13.17
C THR A 239 11.90 -1.70 -13.23
N SER A 240 11.94 -0.54 -13.87
CA SER A 240 13.06 0.39 -13.83
C SER A 240 12.96 1.27 -12.59
N HIS A 241 13.18 0.71 -11.40
CA HIS A 241 13.37 1.50 -10.19
C HIS A 241 14.86 1.84 -10.01
N PRO A 242 15.18 3.02 -9.44
CA PRO A 242 16.55 3.36 -9.10
C PRO A 242 17.03 2.50 -7.93
N PHE A 243 18.03 1.66 -8.17
CA PHE A 243 18.74 0.90 -7.14
C PHE A 243 20.18 1.39 -7.09
N THR A 244 20.71 1.61 -5.90
CA THR A 244 22.08 2.08 -5.68
C THR A 244 22.91 0.99 -5.01
N LEU A 245 24.22 0.96 -5.27
CA LEU A 245 25.14 0.06 -4.57
C LEU A 245 25.79 0.80 -3.42
N THR A 246 25.80 0.17 -2.25
CA THR A 246 26.50 0.67 -1.05
C THR A 246 27.99 0.36 -1.10
N ALA A 247 28.74 0.94 -0.18
CA ALA A 247 30.13 0.54 0.07
C ALA A 247 30.25 -0.82 0.80
N CYS A 248 29.16 -1.33 1.38
CA CYS A 248 29.17 -2.56 2.17
C CYS A 248 29.39 -3.80 1.29
N ALA A 249 30.38 -4.61 1.64
CA ALA A 249 30.65 -5.88 0.99
C ALA A 249 29.61 -6.95 1.40
N ARG A 250 29.32 -7.87 0.49
CA ARG A 250 28.48 -9.03 0.77
C ARG A 250 29.33 -10.16 1.37
N SER A 251 28.85 -10.79 2.44
CA SER A 251 29.60 -11.79 3.21
C SER A 251 30.01 -13.03 2.40
N SER A 252 29.28 -13.35 1.33
CA SER A 252 29.53 -14.52 0.50
C SER A 252 29.24 -14.25 -0.98
N SER A 253 30.03 -13.37 -1.60
CA SER A 253 30.13 -13.33 -3.08
C SER A 253 31.02 -14.50 -3.59
N ALA A 254 30.85 -15.71 -3.06
CA ALA A 254 31.75 -16.84 -3.31
C ALA A 254 31.58 -17.48 -4.70
N MET A 255 30.51 -17.16 -5.43
CA MET A 255 30.23 -17.84 -6.70
C MET A 255 30.93 -17.26 -7.93
N LEU A 256 31.54 -16.07 -7.84
CA LEU A 256 32.19 -15.48 -9.00
C LEU A 256 33.67 -15.22 -8.73
N PRO A 257 34.56 -15.77 -9.57
CA PRO A 257 35.99 -15.49 -9.47
C PRO A 257 36.23 -13.98 -9.56
N SER A 258 37.23 -13.49 -8.84
CA SER A 258 37.65 -12.08 -8.86
C SER A 258 38.02 -11.61 -10.27
N SER A 259 38.39 -12.55 -11.15
CA SER A 259 38.62 -12.34 -12.57
C SER A 259 37.33 -11.93 -13.32
N PRO A 260 37.29 -10.75 -13.95
CA PRO A 260 36.11 -10.28 -14.69
C PRO A 260 35.80 -11.17 -15.91
N LEU A 261 36.82 -11.78 -16.51
CA LEU A 261 36.67 -12.65 -17.68
C LEU A 261 36.06 -14.01 -17.30
N LEU A 262 36.55 -14.66 -16.23
CA LEU A 262 35.95 -15.90 -15.74
C LEU A 262 34.53 -15.70 -15.23
N ARG A 263 34.29 -14.55 -14.58
CA ARG A 263 32.95 -14.13 -14.19
C ARG A 263 32.02 -13.98 -15.40
N TRP A 264 32.48 -13.32 -16.47
CA TRP A 264 31.70 -13.21 -17.70
C TRP A 264 31.41 -14.57 -18.32
N ILE A 265 32.42 -15.44 -18.43
CA ILE A 265 32.27 -16.82 -18.93
C ILE A 265 31.21 -17.57 -18.13
N LEU A 266 31.31 -17.58 -16.80
CA LEU A 266 30.34 -18.27 -15.94
C LEU A 266 28.93 -17.71 -16.05
N LEU A 267 28.77 -16.39 -16.20
CA LEU A 267 27.46 -15.78 -16.41
C LEU A 267 26.86 -16.14 -17.77
N VAL A 268 27.68 -16.18 -18.83
CA VAL A 268 27.25 -16.63 -20.16
C VAL A 268 26.84 -18.10 -20.13
N PHE A 269 27.67 -18.96 -19.53
CA PHE A 269 27.34 -20.38 -19.37
C PHE A 269 26.05 -20.57 -18.57
N ARG A 270 25.85 -19.85 -17.45
CA ARG A 270 24.60 -19.94 -16.69
C ARG A 270 23.39 -19.43 -17.46
N ARG A 271 23.54 -18.39 -18.27
CA ARG A 271 22.44 -17.84 -19.07
C ARG A 271 22.07 -18.75 -20.24
N CYS A 272 23.05 -19.38 -20.88
CA CYS A 272 22.84 -20.25 -22.03
C CYS A 272 22.45 -21.69 -21.65
N PHE A 273 22.92 -22.21 -20.51
CA PHE A 273 22.72 -23.61 -20.09
C PHE A 273 21.84 -23.77 -18.84
N GLY A 274 21.39 -22.67 -18.22
CA GLY A 274 20.61 -22.66 -16.98
C GLY A 274 19.25 -23.40 -16.98
N PRO A 275 18.48 -23.46 -18.08
CA PRO A 275 17.21 -24.20 -18.08
C PRO A 275 17.37 -25.71 -18.35
N TRP A 276 18.57 -26.21 -18.65
CA TRP A 276 18.75 -27.61 -19.08
C TRP A 276 18.46 -28.65 -17.97
N LYS A 277 18.52 -28.24 -16.69
CA LYS A 277 18.18 -29.15 -15.58
C LYS A 277 16.70 -29.56 -15.54
N ALA A 278 15.78 -28.76 -16.07
CA ALA A 278 14.36 -29.13 -16.11
C ALA A 278 14.03 -30.22 -17.15
N MET A 279 14.95 -30.51 -18.08
CA MET A 279 14.75 -31.49 -19.15
C MET A 279 15.31 -32.88 -18.81
N LEU A 280 16.08 -33.01 -17.72
CA LEU A 280 16.70 -34.28 -17.30
C LEU A 280 15.97 -34.97 -16.13
N ASP A 281 15.08 -34.29 -15.41
CA ASP A 281 14.24 -34.86 -14.33
C ASP A 281 12.89 -35.44 -14.85
N LEU A 282 12.80 -35.73 -16.15
CA LEU A 282 11.64 -36.36 -16.81
C LEU A 282 11.92 -37.82 -17.23
N LYS A 283 12.80 -38.53 -16.51
CA LYS A 283 13.01 -39.97 -16.66
C LYS A 283 12.89 -40.70 -15.34
#